data_AF-A0A917IGT0-F1
#
_entry.id   AF-A0A917IGT0-F1
#
_cell.length_a   1.000
_cell.length_b   1.000
_cell.length_c   1.000
_cell.angle_alpha   90.00
_cell.angle_beta   90.00
_cell.angle_gamma   90.00
#
_symmetry.space_group_name_H-M   'P 1'
#
loop_
_entity.id
_entity.type
_entity.pdbx_description
1 polymer ?
#
loop_
_entity_poly.entity_id
_entity_poly.type
_entity_poly.pdbx_seq_one_letter_code
_entity_poly.pdbx_strand_id
1 'polypeptide(L)' 'MTSLVASAPPQYLTTSQAAEYIGMPLQTLYNQISLGAGPRMLKRGSRNAFRAQDLDEWMASRLDQPR' A
#
# COMPACT_ATOMS: atom_id res chain seq x y z
N MET A 1 -4.49 17.72 -26.98
CA MET A 1 -3.38 17.41 -26.06
C MET A 1 -3.87 16.28 -25.16
N THR A 2 -3.57 15.03 -25.49
CA THR A 2 -4.12 13.85 -24.81
C THR A 2 -2.98 13.11 -24.14
N SER A 3 -2.91 13.19 -22.81
CA SER A 3 -1.90 12.53 -22.00
C SER A 3 -2.15 11.01 -22.02
N LEU A 4 -1.14 10.26 -22.45
CA LEU A 4 -1.11 8.80 -22.36
C LEU A 4 -0.99 8.41 -20.90
N VAL A 5 -2.08 7.96 -20.29
CA VAL A 5 -2.04 7.26 -19.01
C VAL A 5 -1.40 5.90 -19.25
N ALA A 6 -0.12 5.79 -18.90
CA ALA A 6 0.61 4.52 -18.93
C ALA A 6 -0.09 3.56 -17.96
N SER A 7 -0.94 2.69 -18.50
CA SER A 7 -1.47 1.51 -17.80
C SER A 7 -0.32 0.52 -17.62
N ALA A 8 0.62 0.83 -16.73
CA ALA A 8 1.57 -0.16 -16.24
C ALA A 8 0.78 -1.35 -15.68
N PRO A 9 1.22 -2.60 -15.89
CA PRO A 9 0.57 -3.76 -15.28
C PRO A 9 0.45 -3.53 -13.77
N PRO A 10 -0.61 -3.99 -13.09
CA PRO A 10 -0.77 -3.78 -11.66
C PRO A 10 0.44 -4.34 -10.93
N GLN A 11 1.36 -3.45 -10.55
CA GLN A 11 2.61 -3.82 -9.93
C GLN A 11 2.28 -4.17 -8.48
N TYR A 12 2.39 -5.46 -8.18
CA TYR A 12 2.25 -5.96 -6.82
C TYR A 12 3.50 -5.56 -6.03
N LEU A 13 3.33 -4.61 -5.11
CA LEU A 13 4.37 -4.12 -4.23
C LEU A 13 4.58 -5.12 -3.09
N THR A 14 5.83 -5.40 -2.75
CA THR A 14 6.15 -6.10 -1.50
C THR A 14 5.87 -5.20 -0.30
N THR A 15 5.86 -5.74 0.93
CA THR A 15 5.75 -4.90 2.13
C THR A 15 6.82 -3.82 2.21
N SER A 16 8.06 -4.11 1.78
CA SER A 16 9.14 -3.10 1.73
C SER A 16 8.83 -1.99 0.74
N GLN A 17 8.44 -2.35 -0.49
CA GLN A 17 8.09 -1.38 -1.52
C GLN A 17 6.84 -0.57 -1.16
N ALA A 18 5.87 -1.21 -0.51
CA ALA A 18 4.68 -0.54 -0.01
C ALA A 18 5.03 0.51 1.04
N ALA A 19 5.94 0.19 1.97
CA ALA A 19 6.43 1.12 2.99
C ALA A 19 7.15 2.32 2.37
N GLU A 20 8.02 2.07 1.39
CA GLU A 20 8.69 3.12 0.61
C GLU A 20 7.70 3.99 -0.16
N TYR A 21 6.68 3.39 -0.78
CA TYR A 21 5.64 4.09 -1.55
C TYR A 21 4.84 5.08 -0.71
N ILE A 22 4.39 4.67 0.48
CA ILE A 22 3.61 5.54 1.39
C ILE A 22 4.50 6.44 2.26
N GLY A 23 5.83 6.33 2.17
CA GLY A 23 6.77 7.09 2.99
C GLY A 23 6.77 6.71 4.48
N MET A 24 6.42 5.46 4.82
CA MET A 24 6.33 4.97 6.20
C MET A 24 7.49 4.02 6.51
N PRO A 25 8.02 3.99 7.75
CA PRO A 25 8.99 2.99 8.13
C PRO A 25 8.43 1.56 7.97
N LEU A 26 9.22 0.66 7.38
CA LEU A 26 8.83 -0.74 7.14
C LEU A 26 8.34 -1.45 8.40
N GLN A 27 9.02 -1.23 9.53
CA GLN A 27 8.67 -1.81 10.83
C GLN A 27 7.27 -1.32 11.29
N THR A 28 6.99 -0.03 11.11
CA THR A 28 5.66 0.54 11.39
C THR A 28 4.59 -0.12 10.52
N LEU A 29 4.84 -0.30 9.21
CA LEU A 29 3.90 -0.98 8.34
C LEU A 29 3.65 -2.43 8.79
N TYR A 30 4.70 -3.17 9.20
CA TYR A 30 4.54 -4.51 9.77
C TYR A 30 3.68 -4.51 11.03
N ASN A 31 3.88 -3.56 11.95
CA ASN A 31 3.06 -3.46 13.16
C ASN A 31 1.59 -3.19 12.80
N GLN A 32 1.33 -2.30 11.85
CA GLN A 32 -0.03 -2.00 11.40
C GLN A 32 -0.72 -3.23 10.79
N ILE A 33 0.00 -4.00 9.98
CA ILE A 33 -0.48 -5.28 9.43
C ILE A 33 -0.77 -6.27 10.56
N SER A 34 0.14 -6.39 11.53
CA SER A 34 -0.03 -7.31 12.68
C SER A 34 -1.20 -6.92 13.57
N LEU A 35 -1.50 -5.62 13.68
CA LEU A 35 -2.64 -5.09 14.44
C LEU A 35 -3.97 -5.17 13.65
N GLY A 36 -3.95 -5.57 12.38
CA GLY A 36 -5.12 -5.59 11.51
C GLY A 36 -5.58 -4.19 11.03
N ALA A 37 -4.79 -3.14 11.27
CA ALA A 37 -5.05 -1.77 10.87
C ALA A 37 -4.25 -1.34 9.61
N GLY A 38 -3.66 -2.30 8.91
CA GLY A 38 -2.86 -2.09 7.71
C GLY A 38 -3.68 -2.02 6.41
N PRO A 39 -3.04 -1.65 5.29
CA PRO A 39 -3.66 -1.63 3.99
C PRO A 39 -4.03 -3.04 3.51
N ARG A 40 -4.95 -3.13 2.54
CA ARG A 40 -5.42 -4.42 2.03
C ARG A 40 -4.27 -5.19 1.40
N MET A 41 -4.00 -6.37 1.95
CA MET A 41 -2.93 -7.26 1.50
C MET A 41 -3.48 -8.44 0.73
N LEU A 42 -2.78 -8.81 -0.34
CA LEU A 42 -3.01 -10.01 -1.13
C LEU A 42 -1.95 -11.05 -0.76
N LYS A 43 -2.38 -12.28 -0.52
CA LYS A 43 -1.47 -13.37 -0.17
C LYS A 43 -0.88 -13.98 -1.42
N ARG A 44 0.39 -13.67 -1.72
CA ARG A 44 1.14 -14.24 -2.84
C ARG A 44 2.11 -15.30 -2.32
N GLY A 45 1.58 -16.49 -2.07
CA GLY A 45 2.32 -17.58 -1.43
C GLY A 45 2.79 -17.18 -0.02
N SER A 46 4.11 -17.19 0.19
CA SER A 46 4.73 -16.82 1.48
C SER A 46 4.90 -15.30 1.69
N ARG A 47 4.61 -14.46 0.68
CA ARG A 47 4.84 -13.01 0.75
C ARG A 47 3.52 -12.24 0.63
N ASN A 48 3.42 -11.16 1.39
CA ASN A 48 2.35 -10.19 1.23
C ASN A 48 2.63 -9.35 -0.02
N ALA A 49 1.57 -9.12 -0.79
CA ALA A 49 1.57 -8.28 -1.97
C ALA A 49 0.53 -7.19 -1.78
N PHE A 50 0.88 -5.96 -2.14
CA PHE A 50 0.02 -4.79 -2.07
C PHE A 50 -0.21 -4.24 -3.46
N ARG A 51 -1.39 -3.69 -3.71
CA ARG A 51 -1.61 -2.87 -4.91
C ARG A 51 -1.44 -1.41 -4.52
N ALA A 52 -0.91 -0.60 -5.43
CA ALA A 52 -0.80 0.84 -5.21
C ALA A 52 -2.16 1.46 -4.83
N GLN A 53 -3.24 1.07 -5.53
CA GLN A 53 -4.60 1.55 -5.22
C GLN A 53 -5.04 1.24 -3.78
N ASP A 54 -4.82 0.00 -3.29
CA ASP A 54 -5.19 -0.37 -1.92
C ASP A 54 -4.38 0.45 -0.88
N LEU A 55 -3.13 0.82 -1.21
CA LEU A 55 -2.29 1.68 -0.37
C LEU A 55 -2.80 3.11 -0.36
N ASP A 56 -3.18 3.65 -1.52
CA ASP A 56 -3.72 5.01 -1.67
C ASP A 56 -5.06 5.16 -0.94
N GLU A 57 -5.97 4.18 -1.08
CA GLU A 57 -7.26 4.15 -0.37
C GLU A 57 -7.08 4.13 1.16
N TRP A 58 -6.10 3.35 1.64
CA TRP A 58 -5.78 3.28 3.06
C TRP A 58 -5.13 4.57 3.58
N MET A 59 -4.24 5.19 2.80
CA MET A 59 -3.65 6.49 3.12
C MET A 59 -4.72 7.59 3.18
N ALA A 60 -5.64 7.62 2.21
CA ALA A 60 -6.76 8.54 2.20
C ALA A 60 -7.65 8.37 3.45
N SER A 61 -7.94 7.12 3.81
CA SER A 61 -8.72 6.81 5.02
C SER A 61 -8.02 7.25 6.32
N ARG A 62 -6.68 7.26 6.36
CA ARG A 62 -5.91 7.78 7.50
C ARG A 62 -5.90 9.30 7.57
N LEU A 63 -5.81 9.99 6.43
CA LEU A 63 -5.82 11.45 6.38
C LEU A 63 -7.17 12.03 6.83
N ASP A 64 -8.25 11.27 6.64
CA ASP A 64 -9.59 11.62 7.11
C ASP A 64 -9.79 11.42 8.63
N GLN A 65 -8.89 10.72 9.32
CA GLN A 65 -8.99 10.61 10.78
C GLN A 65 -8.68 11.95 11.45
N PRO A 66 -9.65 12.57 12.15
CA PRO A 66 -9.39 13.79 12.91
C PRO A 66 -8.41 13.47 14.04
N ARG A 67 -7.31 14.25 14.11
CA ARG A 67 -6.28 14.14 15.14
C ARG A 67 -6.75 14.58 16.51
#